data_AF-E2AY20-F1
#
_entry.id   AF-E2AY20-F1
#
_cell.length_a   1.000
_cell.length_b   1.000
_cell.length_c   1.000
_cell.angle_alpha   90.00
_cell.angle_beta   90.00
_cell.angle_gamma   90.00
#
_symmetry.space_group_name_H-M   'P 1'
#
loop_
_entity.id
_entity.type
_entity.pdbx_description
1 polymer ?
#
loop_
_entity_poly.entity_id
_entity_poly.type
_entity_poly.pdbx_seq_one_letter_code
_entity_poly.pdbx_strand_id
1 'polypeptide(L)' 'RLREISIEHANLYPSYYQVQQAKKDCYLPIEAIRITDTFVEINLQALLDVTVHRMLKVLDI' A
#
# COMPACT_ATOMS: atom_id res chain seq x y z
N ARG A 1 -10.89 3.88 -15.01
CA ARG A 1 -11.50 5.12 -15.53
C ARG A 1 -10.51 6.07 -16.20
N LEU A 2 -9.52 6.69 -15.52
CA LEU A 2 -8.56 7.60 -16.20
C LEU A 2 -7.70 6.89 -17.27
N ARG A 3 -7.07 5.76 -16.93
CA ARG A 3 -6.29 4.94 -17.88
C ARG A 3 -7.10 4.43 -19.08
N GLU A 4 -8.39 4.15 -18.87
CA GLU A 4 -9.30 3.63 -19.92
C GLU A 4 -9.82 4.74 -20.82
N ILE A 5 -9.98 5.96 -20.30
CA ILE A 5 -10.43 7.13 -21.06
C ILE A 5 -9.29 7.70 -21.91
N SER A 6 -8.03 7.55 -21.48
CA SER A 6 -6.89 8.08 -22.20
C SER A 6 -6.26 7.03 -23.13
N ILE A 7 -6.66 7.03 -24.41
CA ILE A 7 -6.06 6.14 -25.43
C ILE A 7 -4.56 6.46 -25.63
N GLU A 8 -4.19 7.74 -25.60
CA GLU A 8 -2.78 8.18 -25.73
C GLU A 8 -1.97 8.05 -24.44
N HIS A 9 -2.62 7.97 -23.27
CA HIS A 9 -1.94 7.93 -21.97
C HIS A 9 -2.08 6.58 -21.24
N ALA A 10 -2.49 5.52 -21.94
CA ALA A 10 -2.61 4.17 -21.38
C ALA A 10 -1.28 3.65 -20.76
N ASN A 11 -0.15 4.22 -21.21
CA ASN A 11 1.19 3.95 -20.70
C ASN A 11 1.66 4.92 -19.60
N LEU A 12 1.00 6.07 -19.41
CA LEU A 12 1.33 7.01 -18.32
C LEU A 12 0.83 6.52 -16.96
N TYR A 13 -0.30 5.81 -16.96
CA TYR A 13 -0.89 5.30 -15.72
C TYR A 13 -0.69 3.79 -15.62
N PRO A 14 -0.16 3.29 -14.48
CA PRO A 14 -0.12 1.85 -14.24
C PRO A 14 -1.54 1.28 -14.26
N SER A 15 -1.66 0.03 -14.67
CA SER A 15 -2.91 -0.71 -14.54
C SER A 15 -3.33 -0.76 -13.07
N TYR A 16 -4.64 -0.86 -12.81
CA TYR A 16 -5.14 -1.00 -11.46
C TYR A 16 -4.53 -2.22 -10.73
N TYR A 17 -4.24 -3.29 -11.48
CA TYR A 17 -3.54 -4.46 -10.96
C TYR A 17 -2.15 -4.13 -10.41
N GLN A 18 -1.34 -3.36 -11.15
CA GLN A 18 -0.01 -2.93 -10.70
C GLN A 18 -0.11 -2.05 -9.45
N VAL A 19 -1.07 -1.13 -9.41
CA VAL A 19 -1.34 -0.31 -8.21
C VAL A 19 -1.75 -1.20 -7.04
N GLN A 20 -2.59 -2.22 -7.27
CA GLN A 20 -3.01 -3.14 -6.22
C GLN A 20 -1.85 -3.96 -5.65
N GLN A 21 -0.88 -4.38 -6.46
CA GLN A 21 0.32 -5.03 -5.94
C GLN A 21 1.15 -4.06 -5.09
N ALA A 22 1.39 -2.84 -5.59
CA ALA A 22 2.14 -1.83 -4.83
C ALA A 22 1.45 -1.44 -3.50
N LYS A 23 0.11 -1.49 -3.43
CA LYS A 23 -0.63 -1.29 -2.18
C LYS A 23 -0.33 -2.37 -1.14
N LYS A 24 -0.15 -3.62 -1.55
CA LYS A 24 0.16 -4.73 -0.62
C LYS A 24 1.50 -4.52 0.08
N ASP A 25 2.48 -3.93 -0.60
CA ASP A 25 3.78 -3.59 -0.02
C ASP A 25 3.69 -2.52 1.10
N CYS A 26 2.55 -1.83 1.21
CA CYS A 26 2.30 -0.81 2.21
C CYS A 26 1.42 -1.31 3.37
N TYR A 27 0.81 -2.49 3.24
CA TYR A 27 -0.09 -3.02 4.26
C TYR A 27 0.68 -3.74 5.36
N LEU A 28 0.10 -3.71 6.55
CA LEU A 28 0.58 -4.48 7.69
C LEU A 28 0.23 -5.97 7.50
N PRO A 29 0.98 -6.87 8.16
CA PRO A 29 0.57 -8.27 8.29
C PRO A 29 -0.85 -8.35 8.85
N ILE A 30 -1.68 -9.27 8.33
CA ILE A 30 -3.10 -9.38 8.74
C ILE A 30 -3.19 -9.71 10.23
N GLU A 31 -2.21 -10.45 10.75
CA GLU A 31 -2.10 -10.83 12.16
C GLU A 31 -1.87 -9.62 13.08
N ALA A 32 -1.40 -8.50 12.54
CA ALA A 32 -1.16 -7.26 13.27
C ALA A 32 -2.35 -6.29 13.27
N ILE A 33 -3.45 -6.64 12.57
CA ILE A 33 -4.65 -5.82 12.45
C ILE A 33 -5.84 -6.57 13.05
N ARG A 34 -6.58 -5.90 13.93
CA ARG A 34 -7.89 -6.38 14.39
C ARG A 34 -8.97 -5.43 13.90
N ILE A 35 -9.85 -5.93 13.06
CA ILE A 35 -10.97 -5.18 12.50
C ILE A 35 -12.27 -5.70 13.12
N THR A 36 -13.09 -4.78 13.59
CA THR A 36 -14.46 -5.05 14.04
C THR A 36 -15.42 -4.13 13.32
N ASP A 37 -16.72 -4.32 13.51
CA ASP A 37 -17.74 -3.48 12.89
C ASP A 37 -17.67 -2.01 13.34
N THR A 38 -17.08 -1.75 14.52
CA THR A 38 -17.10 -0.43 15.16
C THR A 38 -15.73 0.21 15.34
N PHE A 39 -14.65 -0.57 15.35
CA PHE A 39 -13.30 -0.06 15.51
C PHE A 39 -12.25 -0.91 14.81
N VAL A 40 -11.06 -0.31 14.66
CA VAL A 40 -9.85 -0.98 14.18
C VAL A 40 -8.73 -0.75 15.18
N GLU A 41 -8.04 -1.82 15.53
CA GLU A 41 -6.83 -1.81 16.36
C GLU A 41 -5.65 -2.30 15.51
N ILE A 42 -4.49 -1.66 15.69
CA ILE A 42 -3.25 -2.01 15.02
C ILE A 42 -2.17 -2.22 16.07
N ASN A 43 -1.38 -3.28 15.92
CA ASN A 43 -0.20 -3.49 16.75
C ASN A 43 0.84 -2.38 16.49
N LEU A 44 1.23 -1.67 17.54
CA LEU A 44 2.14 -0.53 17.43
C LEU A 44 3.52 -0.92 16.89
N GLN A 45 4.08 -2.06 17.30
CA GLN A 45 5.40 -2.49 16.82
C GLN A 45 5.36 -2.76 15.31
N ALA A 46 4.37 -3.51 14.84
CA ALA A 46 4.20 -3.79 13.41
C ALA A 46 4.05 -2.49 12.58
N LEU A 47 3.36 -1.49 13.12
CA LEU A 47 3.21 -0.18 12.48
C LEU A 47 4.56 0.54 12.34
N LEU A 48 5.36 0.55 13.41
CA LEU A 48 6.68 1.16 13.39
C LEU A 48 7.62 0.43 12.43
N ASP A 49 7.61 -0.91 12.42
CA ASP A 49 8.45 -1.73 11.56
C ASP A 49 8.18 -1.46 10.07
N VAL A 50 6.90 -1.47 9.65
CA VAL A 50 6.52 -1.15 8.26
C VAL A 50 6.90 0.29 7.89
N THR A 51 6.77 1.22 8.83
CA THR A 51 7.11 2.63 8.59
C THR A 51 8.61 2.79 8.34
N VAL A 52 9.44 2.24 9.23
CA VAL A 52 10.90 2.29 9.10
C VAL A 52 11.35 1.59 7.83
N HIS A 53 10.82 0.40 7.53
CA HIS A 53 11.13 -0.33 6.29
C HIS A 53 10.86 0.51 5.04
N ARG A 54 9.74 1.22 5.01
CA ARG A 54 9.40 2.11 3.89
C ARG A 54 10.32 3.33 3.82
N MET A 55 10.72 3.87 4.97
CA MET A 55 11.69 4.98 5.00
C MET A 55 13.05 4.55 4.46
N LEU A 56 13.55 3.38 4.86
CA LEU A 56 14.83 2.85 4.39
C LEU A 56 14.87 2.66 2.87
N LYS A 57 13.79 2.13 2.27
CA LYS A 57 13.64 2.04 0.80
C LYS A 57 13.74 3.37 0.07
N VAL A 58 13.35 4.47 0.72
CA VAL A 58 13.43 5.82 0.12
C VAL A 58 14.81 6.45 0.36
N LEU A 59 15.44 6.12 1.49
CA LEU A 59 16.75 6.63 1.86
C LEU A 59 17.91 5.88 1.18
N ASP A 60 17.62 4.79 0.45
CA ASP A 60 18.61 3.94 -0.25
C ASP A 60 19.73 3.43 0.68
N ILE A 61 19.34 3.08 1.91
CA ILE A 61 20.18 2.45 2.95
C ILE A 61 19.85 0.96 3.02
#